data_AF-A0A1Z4C0M4-F1
#
_entry.id   AF-A0A1Z4C0M4-F1
#
_cell.length_a   1.000
_cell.length_b   1.000
_cell.length_c   1.000
_cell.angle_alpha   90.00
_cell.angle_beta   90.00
_cell.angle_gamma   90.00
#
_symmetry.space_group_name_H-M   'P 1'
#
loop_
_entity.id
_entity.type
_entity.pdbx_description
1 polymer ?
#
loop_
_entity_poly.entity_id
_entity_poly.type
_entity_poly.pdbx_seq_one_letter_code
_entity_poly.pdbx_strand_id
1 'polypeptide(L)'
;MYKMMTVAFMALLAMGTAQATEHHSGHGGGAMGGGGGGGACMKPKLAKFFPENMATAAPESEISFVVININHPDQIEVTIKGIEVEAQAEFKDPFYLVKAKLPASLRNTVARINVKVNAKSPHCENTAGWLVKISE
;
A
#
# COMPACT_ATOMS: atom_id res chain seq x y z
N MET A 1 -13.42 -11.67 75.77
CA MET A 1 -13.74 -10.31 76.26
C MET A 1 -13.16 -9.31 75.27
N TYR A 2 -13.94 -8.28 74.96
CA TYR A 2 -13.85 -7.34 73.83
C TYR A 2 -12.49 -6.66 73.60
N LYS A 3 -12.13 -6.43 72.33
CA LYS A 3 -12.27 -5.09 71.72
C LYS A 3 -12.17 -5.12 70.19
N MET A 4 -13.32 -4.93 69.54
CA MET A 4 -13.40 -4.35 68.21
C MET A 4 -12.73 -2.97 68.23
N MET A 5 -11.87 -2.70 67.26
CA MET A 5 -11.58 -1.33 66.85
C MET A 5 -11.48 -1.27 65.32
N THR A 6 -12.58 -0.85 64.74
CA THR A 6 -12.78 -0.50 63.34
C THR A 6 -12.05 0.82 63.06
N VAL A 7 -11.14 0.88 62.07
CA VAL A 7 -10.76 2.14 61.42
C VAL A 7 -10.44 1.93 59.93
N ALA A 8 -11.32 2.53 59.11
CA ALA A 8 -11.14 3.19 57.82
C ALA A 8 -10.45 2.47 56.63
N PHE A 9 -11.30 1.99 55.72
CA PHE A 9 -11.51 2.54 54.37
C PHE A 9 -10.37 3.38 53.75
N MET A 10 -9.66 2.83 52.77
CA MET A 10 -9.18 3.62 51.63
C MET A 10 -9.11 2.74 50.38
N ALA A 11 -10.17 2.82 49.57
CA ALA A 11 -10.23 2.23 48.24
C ALA A 11 -9.35 3.04 47.28
N LEU A 12 -8.37 2.39 46.66
CA LEU A 12 -7.68 2.90 45.47
C LEU A 12 -8.04 1.96 44.31
N LEU A 13 -9.13 2.29 43.63
CA LEU A 13 -9.46 1.74 42.31
C LEU A 13 -8.49 2.35 41.29
N ALA A 14 -7.47 1.59 40.90
CA ALA A 14 -6.65 1.90 39.74
C ALA A 14 -7.50 1.66 38.47
N MET A 15 -8.11 2.71 37.95
CA MET A 15 -8.69 2.72 36.60
C MET A 15 -7.53 2.71 35.60
N GLY A 16 -7.19 1.53 35.08
CA GLY A 16 -6.33 1.40 33.91
C GLY A 16 -7.01 2.03 32.70
N THR A 17 -6.40 3.06 32.13
CA THR A 17 -6.86 3.67 30.88
C THR A 17 -6.57 2.70 29.73
N ALA A 18 -7.58 1.92 29.34
CA ALA A 18 -7.58 1.21 28.07
C ALA A 18 -7.56 2.26 26.94
N GLN A 19 -6.45 2.37 26.22
CA GLN A 19 -6.40 3.10 24.95
C GLN A 19 -6.91 2.14 23.87
N ALA A 20 -8.19 2.18 23.57
CA ALA A 20 -8.71 1.62 22.32
C ALA A 20 -8.41 2.63 21.20
N THR A 21 -7.46 2.32 20.33
CA THR A 21 -7.35 3.05 19.05
C THR A 21 -8.40 2.48 18.10
N GLU A 22 -9.57 3.11 18.12
CA GLU A 22 -10.63 2.91 17.15
C GLU A 22 -10.19 3.56 15.82
N HIS A 23 -9.53 2.80 14.94
CA HIS A 23 -9.23 3.29 13.59
C HIS A 23 -10.39 2.92 12.65
N HIS A 24 -11.33 3.85 12.52
CA HIS A 24 -12.38 3.82 11.51
C HIS A 24 -12.22 5.01 10.56
N SER A 25 -12.28 4.70 9.27
CA SER A 25 -12.17 5.55 8.08
C SER A 25 -12.62 7.00 8.24
N GLY A 26 -11.69 7.93 8.02
CA GLY A 26 -11.99 9.34 7.78
C GLY A 26 -11.38 9.81 6.46
N HIS A 27 -12.21 9.96 5.43
CA HIS A 27 -11.91 10.84 4.29
C HIS A 27 -12.26 12.27 4.72
N GLY A 28 -11.27 13.17 4.81
CA GLY A 28 -11.48 14.58 5.09
C GLY A 28 -10.20 15.38 4.91
N GLY A 29 -10.23 16.33 3.97
CA GLY A 29 -9.10 17.23 3.70
C GLY A 29 -8.93 18.32 4.76
N GLY A 30 -7.75 18.93 4.76
CA GLY A 30 -7.43 20.12 5.57
C GLY A 30 -5.97 20.14 5.98
N ALA A 31 -5.24 21.15 5.50
CA ALA A 31 -3.81 21.34 5.68
C ALA A 31 -3.42 21.70 7.13
N MET A 32 -2.22 21.29 7.55
CA MET A 32 -1.14 22.16 8.06
C MET A 32 -0.01 21.29 8.65
N GLY A 33 1.23 21.56 8.24
CA GLY A 33 2.43 20.96 8.85
C GLY A 33 3.67 21.28 8.03
N GLY A 34 4.29 22.44 8.30
CA GLY A 34 5.52 22.88 7.64
C GLY A 34 6.79 22.31 8.26
N GLY A 35 7.87 22.35 7.49
CA GLY A 35 9.25 22.31 7.98
C GLY A 35 10.12 21.22 7.38
N GLY A 36 11.13 21.62 6.59
CA GLY A 36 12.30 20.77 6.30
C GLY A 36 12.71 20.79 4.83
N GLY A 37 13.79 21.51 4.52
CA GLY A 37 14.37 21.56 3.17
C GLY A 37 14.75 20.18 2.64
N GLY A 38 14.13 19.82 1.52
CA GLY A 38 14.45 18.68 0.66
C GLY A 38 13.75 18.94 -0.66
N GLY A 39 14.42 18.76 -1.79
CA GLY A 39 13.89 19.15 -3.11
C GLY A 39 12.44 18.69 -3.32
N ALA A 40 11.64 19.51 -4.01
CA ALA A 40 10.22 19.25 -4.24
C ALA A 40 9.99 17.79 -4.67
N CYS A 41 9.35 17.00 -3.81
CA CYS A 41 9.02 15.61 -4.11
C CYS A 41 8.05 15.57 -5.30
N MET A 42 8.54 15.11 -6.45
CA MET A 42 7.67 14.74 -7.56
C MET A 42 7.21 13.32 -7.33
N LYS A 43 6.04 13.18 -6.71
CA LYS A 43 5.45 11.86 -6.41
C LYS A 43 5.33 11.04 -7.71
N PRO A 44 5.72 9.75 -7.70
CA PRO A 44 5.52 8.86 -8.84
C PRO A 44 4.06 8.84 -9.27
N LYS A 45 3.79 8.80 -10.58
CA LYS A 45 2.43 8.66 -11.11
C LYS A 45 2.30 7.33 -11.82
N LEU A 46 1.27 6.56 -11.47
CA LEU A 46 0.94 5.30 -12.11
C LEU A 46 -0.32 5.46 -12.95
N ALA A 47 -0.31 4.95 -14.18
CA ALA A 47 -1.43 5.07 -15.12
C ALA A 47 -1.45 3.92 -16.13
N LYS A 48 -2.49 3.90 -16.98
CA LYS A 48 -2.60 3.00 -18.14
C LYS A 48 -2.49 1.51 -17.77
N PHE A 49 -3.17 1.12 -16.70
CA PHE A 49 -3.22 -0.26 -16.23
C PHE A 49 -3.88 -1.17 -17.25
N PHE A 50 -3.19 -2.26 -17.58
CA PHE A 50 -3.65 -3.31 -18.47
C PHE A 50 -3.33 -4.70 -17.86
N PRO A 51 -4.23 -5.68 -17.92
CA PRO A 51 -5.64 -5.55 -18.26
C PRO A 51 -6.36 -4.54 -17.36
N GLU A 52 -7.49 -4.00 -17.82
CA GLU A 52 -8.27 -3.06 -17.01
C GLU A 52 -8.82 -3.73 -15.73
N ASN A 53 -9.25 -2.91 -14.76
CA ASN A 53 -9.78 -3.44 -13.51
C ASN A 53 -10.97 -4.37 -13.77
N MET A 54 -10.94 -5.55 -13.15
CA MET A 54 -11.90 -6.65 -13.28
C MET A 54 -11.96 -7.33 -14.65
N ALA A 55 -11.04 -7.02 -15.57
CA ALA A 55 -10.89 -7.73 -16.82
C ALA A 55 -10.53 -9.20 -16.59
N THR A 56 -10.85 -10.02 -17.58
CA THR A 56 -10.51 -11.44 -17.59
C THR A 56 -9.22 -11.65 -18.37
N ALA A 57 -8.30 -12.43 -17.82
CA ALA A 57 -7.04 -12.79 -18.46
C ALA A 57 -6.69 -14.26 -18.20
N ALA A 58 -5.95 -14.83 -19.14
CA ALA A 58 -5.35 -16.13 -18.94
C ALA A 58 -4.16 -16.01 -17.94
N PRO A 59 -3.86 -17.07 -17.20
CA PRO A 59 -2.52 -17.34 -16.69
C PRO A 59 -1.37 -16.90 -17.57
N GLU A 60 -0.27 -16.47 -16.97
CA GLU A 60 0.96 -16.09 -17.69
C GLU A 60 0.78 -14.93 -18.70
N SER A 61 -0.45 -14.39 -18.81
CA SER A 61 -0.72 -13.20 -19.59
C SER A 61 0.07 -12.03 -19.06
N GLU A 62 0.44 -11.15 -19.98
CA GLU A 62 1.13 -9.91 -19.66
C GLU A 62 0.17 -8.93 -18.97
N ILE A 63 0.68 -8.29 -17.93
CA ILE A 63 0.15 -7.06 -17.37
C ILE A 63 1.07 -5.90 -17.74
N SER A 64 0.54 -4.70 -17.87
CA SER A 64 1.36 -3.51 -18.06
C SER A 64 0.77 -2.27 -17.42
N PHE A 65 1.65 -1.31 -17.14
CA PHE A 65 1.27 0.02 -16.66
C PHE A 65 2.40 1.00 -16.95
N VAL A 66 2.09 2.29 -16.85
CA VAL A 66 3.04 3.38 -17.03
C VAL A 66 3.39 4.00 -15.68
N VAL A 67 4.67 4.28 -15.46
CA VAL A 67 5.17 5.05 -14.31
C VAL A 67 5.91 6.30 -14.78
N ILE A 68 5.60 7.43 -14.16
CA ILE A 68 6.23 8.73 -14.41
C ILE A 68 6.82 9.25 -13.10
N ASN A 69 7.81 10.14 -13.18
CA ASN A 69 8.50 10.76 -12.03
C ASN A 69 9.29 9.76 -11.19
N ILE A 70 10.01 8.85 -11.86
CA ILE A 70 11.01 7.97 -11.24
C ILE A 70 12.34 8.12 -11.97
N ASN A 71 13.44 7.86 -11.27
CA ASN A 71 14.78 7.95 -11.84
C ASN A 71 15.24 6.62 -12.44
N HIS A 72 14.89 5.52 -11.76
CA HIS A 72 15.35 4.18 -12.08
C HIS A 72 14.22 3.15 -11.90
N PRO A 73 14.24 2.06 -12.69
CA PRO A 73 13.21 1.04 -12.64
C PRO A 73 13.26 0.14 -11.39
N ASP A 74 14.41 0.06 -10.70
CA ASP A 74 14.58 -0.66 -9.42
C ASP A 74 13.72 -0.08 -8.28
N GLN A 75 13.15 1.10 -8.49
CA GLN A 75 12.18 1.73 -7.60
C GLN A 75 10.81 1.05 -7.62
N ILE A 76 10.55 0.13 -8.56
CA ILE A 76 9.23 -0.45 -8.84
C ILE A 76 9.17 -1.88 -8.30
N GLU A 77 8.27 -2.11 -7.34
CA GLU A 77 7.92 -3.43 -6.81
C GLU A 77 6.54 -3.81 -7.33
N VAL A 78 6.40 -5.01 -7.91
CA VAL A 78 5.13 -5.55 -8.39
C VAL A 78 4.82 -6.85 -7.68
N THR A 79 3.65 -6.92 -7.05
CA THR A 79 3.15 -8.14 -6.40
C THR A 79 1.77 -8.51 -6.93
N ILE A 80 1.53 -9.80 -7.14
CA ILE A 80 0.28 -10.32 -7.67
C ILE A 80 -0.25 -11.36 -6.66
N LYS A 81 -1.35 -11.01 -5.98
CA LYS A 81 -1.90 -11.80 -4.87
C LYS A 81 -0.85 -12.13 -3.78
N GLY A 82 0.05 -11.18 -3.52
CA GLY A 82 1.13 -11.30 -2.53
C GLY A 82 2.38 -12.01 -3.04
N ILE A 83 2.40 -12.50 -4.29
CA ILE A 83 3.57 -13.10 -4.93
C ILE A 83 4.34 -11.99 -5.64
N GLU A 84 5.60 -11.75 -5.26
CA GLU A 84 6.48 -10.86 -6.00
C GLU A 84 6.78 -11.43 -7.39
N VAL A 85 6.69 -10.59 -8.41
CA VAL A 85 6.94 -10.99 -9.80
C VAL A 85 8.02 -10.12 -10.41
N GLU A 86 8.81 -10.73 -11.28
CA GLU A 86 9.78 -9.99 -12.07
C GLU A 86 9.06 -9.05 -13.04
N ALA A 87 9.42 -7.77 -12.99
CA ALA A 87 8.91 -6.75 -13.87
C ALA A 87 10.02 -6.22 -14.78
N GLN A 88 9.71 -6.12 -16.07
CA GLN A 88 10.56 -5.48 -17.06
C GLN A 88 10.10 -4.04 -17.24
N ALA A 89 11.03 -3.08 -17.21
CA ALA A 89 10.73 -1.68 -17.39
C ALA A 89 11.53 -1.11 -18.55
N GLU A 90 10.83 -0.56 -19.54
CA GLU A 90 11.41 0.09 -20.70
C GLU A 90 11.22 1.61 -20.58
N PHE A 91 12.31 2.37 -20.67
CA PHE A 91 12.22 3.82 -20.69
C PHE A 91 11.68 4.31 -22.04
N LYS A 92 10.58 5.06 -22.00
CA LYS A 92 9.93 5.74 -23.13
C LYS A 92 9.67 7.18 -22.72
N ASP A 93 10.59 8.09 -23.03
CA ASP A 93 10.51 9.48 -22.60
C ASP A 93 9.08 10.06 -22.75
N PRO A 94 8.47 10.62 -21.69
CA PRO A 94 9.03 10.92 -20.35
C PRO A 94 8.70 9.88 -19.24
N PHE A 95 8.42 8.62 -19.59
CA PHE A 95 7.91 7.60 -18.67
C PHE A 95 8.59 6.24 -18.79
N TYR A 96 8.31 5.32 -17.86
CA TYR A 96 8.63 3.90 -17.99
C TYR A 96 7.37 3.10 -18.33
N LEU A 97 7.45 2.25 -19.35
CA LEU A 97 6.46 1.20 -19.59
C LEU A 97 6.91 -0.04 -18.83
N VAL A 98 6.11 -0.45 -17.85
CA VAL A 98 6.38 -1.62 -17.03
C VAL A 98 5.51 -2.79 -17.50
N LYS A 99 6.11 -3.97 -17.61
CA LYS A 99 5.47 -5.22 -18.00
C LYS A 99 5.84 -6.32 -17.02
N ALA A 100 4.88 -7.17 -16.69
CA ALA A 100 5.10 -8.38 -15.90
C ALA A 100 4.12 -9.46 -16.35
N LYS A 101 4.30 -10.70 -15.89
CA LYS A 101 3.37 -11.80 -16.18
C LYS A 101 2.57 -12.21 -14.95
N LEU A 102 1.31 -12.57 -15.17
CA LEU A 102 0.51 -13.24 -14.15
C LEU A 102 1.17 -14.59 -13.78
N PRO A 103 1.34 -14.93 -12.49
CA PRO A 103 1.97 -16.19 -12.11
C PRO A 103 1.20 -17.41 -12.64
N ALA A 104 1.94 -18.41 -13.13
CA ALA A 104 1.37 -19.67 -13.59
C ALA A 104 0.67 -20.48 -12.48
N SER A 105 0.82 -20.13 -11.21
CA SER A 105 0.10 -20.76 -10.10
C SER A 105 -1.32 -20.23 -9.90
N LEU A 106 -1.66 -19.08 -10.48
CA LEU A 106 -2.97 -18.47 -10.33
C LEU A 106 -3.91 -18.96 -11.43
N ARG A 107 -4.98 -19.65 -11.05
CA ARG A 107 -6.04 -20.18 -11.92
C ARG A 107 -7.39 -19.96 -11.24
N ASN A 108 -8.44 -19.76 -12.02
CA ASN A 108 -9.82 -19.66 -11.55
C ASN A 108 -9.99 -18.79 -10.29
N THR A 109 -9.35 -17.62 -10.29
CA THR A 109 -9.28 -16.75 -9.11
C THR A 109 -9.27 -15.28 -9.49
N VAL A 110 -9.64 -14.42 -8.55
CA VAL A 110 -9.44 -12.98 -8.67
C VAL A 110 -8.10 -12.64 -7.99
N ALA A 111 -7.19 -12.04 -8.74
CA ALA A 111 -5.90 -11.61 -8.24
C ALA A 111 -5.86 -10.09 -8.12
N ARG A 112 -5.35 -9.59 -7.00
CA ARG A 112 -5.00 -8.18 -6.85
C ARG A 112 -3.55 -7.99 -7.28
N ILE A 113 -3.36 -7.15 -8.28
CA ILE A 113 -2.05 -6.64 -8.67
C ILE A 113 -1.82 -5.40 -7.79
N ASN A 114 -0.71 -5.38 -7.05
CA ASN A 114 -0.25 -4.21 -6.32
C ASN A 114 1.08 -3.76 -6.90
N VAL A 115 1.21 -2.46 -7.08
CA VAL A 115 2.45 -1.81 -7.47
C VAL A 115 2.83 -0.84 -6.38
N LYS A 116 4.08 -0.90 -5.94
CA LYS A 116 4.69 0.04 -5.02
C LYS A 116 5.88 0.67 -5.69
N VAL A 117 5.95 1.99 -5.63
CA VAL A 117 7.04 2.77 -6.21
C VAL A 117 7.69 3.55 -5.09
N ASN A 118 8.90 3.14 -4.71
CA ASN A 118 9.68 3.83 -3.71
C ASN A 118 10.40 5.02 -4.35
N ALA A 119 10.36 6.20 -3.73
CA ALA A 119 11.18 7.32 -4.17
C ALA A 119 12.50 7.36 -3.39
N LYS A 120 13.49 8.09 -3.93
CA LYS A 120 14.76 8.34 -3.21
C LYS A 120 14.56 9.22 -1.97
N SER A 121 13.56 10.09 -1.98
CA SER A 121 13.22 10.93 -0.84
C SER A 121 12.21 10.21 0.05
N PRO A 122 12.40 10.22 1.39
CA PRO A 122 11.42 9.67 2.30
C PRO A 122 10.07 10.37 2.11
N HIS A 123 8.97 9.62 2.23
CA HIS A 123 7.59 10.12 2.10
C HIS A 123 7.19 10.52 0.68
N CYS A 124 7.98 10.13 -0.33
CA CYS A 124 7.72 10.41 -1.74
C CYS A 124 7.29 9.16 -2.52
N GLU A 125 6.81 8.12 -1.84
CA GLU A 125 6.39 6.85 -2.42
C GLU A 125 4.97 6.92 -2.99
N ASN A 126 4.66 6.07 -3.97
CA ASN A 126 3.28 5.88 -4.43
C ASN A 126 2.94 4.40 -4.57
N THR A 127 1.69 4.06 -4.29
CA THR A 127 1.16 2.70 -4.40
C THR A 127 -0.13 2.71 -5.19
N ALA A 128 -0.32 1.74 -6.07
CA ALA A 128 -1.57 1.52 -6.79
C ALA A 128 -1.89 0.03 -6.84
N GLY A 129 -3.14 -0.30 -7.12
CA GLY A 129 -3.52 -1.69 -7.36
C GLY A 129 -4.87 -1.81 -8.04
N TRP A 130 -5.04 -2.92 -8.77
CA TRP A 130 -6.28 -3.26 -9.45
C TRP A 130 -6.50 -4.78 -9.44
N LEU A 131 -7.73 -5.19 -9.72
CA LEU A 131 -8.13 -6.59 -9.74
C LEU A 131 -8.14 -7.11 -11.18
N VAL A 132 -7.76 -8.37 -11.36
CA VAL A 132 -7.91 -9.11 -12.63
C VAL A 132 -8.52 -10.47 -12.31
N LYS A 133 -9.50 -10.89 -13.11
CA LYS A 133 -10.07 -12.24 -13.07
C LYS A 133 -9.17 -13.15 -13.89
N ILE A 134 -8.56 -14.13 -13.25
CA ILE A 134 -7.72 -15.11 -13.92
C ILE A 134 -8.60 -16.33 -14.17
N SER A 135 -9.01 -16.52 -15.41
CA SER A 135 -9.81 -17.66 -15.84
C SER A 135 -9.04 -18.47 -16.86
N GLU A 136 -8.90 -19.76 -16.56
CA GLU A 136 -8.49 -20.92 -17.39
C GLU A 136 -8.31 -22.08 -16.40
#